data_AF-A0A2N1HVK8-F1
#
_entry.id   AF-A0A2N1HVK8-F1
#
_cell.length_a   1.000
_cell.length_b   1.000
_cell.length_c   1.000
_cell.angle_alpha   90.00
_cell.angle_beta   90.00
_cell.angle_gamma   90.00
#
_symmetry.space_group_name_H-M   'P 1'
#
loop_
_entity.id
_entity.type
_entity.pdbx_description
1 polymer ?
#
loop_
_entity_poly.entity_id
_entity_poly.type
_entity_poly.pdbx_seq_one_letter_code
_entity_poly.pdbx_strand_id
1 'polypeptide(L)' 'MSQAERMLTTEVSKKDSMVVAILDVDNFKVIDDTYGHDLDDKVLQNLAYIISNALRETDVVGLYGRD' A
#
# COMPACT_ATOMS: atom_id res chain seq x y z
N MET A 1 -1.48 17.96 1.63
CA MET A 1 -0.26 17.14 1.58
C MET A 1 -0.59 15.77 2.14
N SER A 2 -0.27 14.70 1.43
CA SER A 2 -0.49 13.32 1.88
C SER A 2 0.44 12.97 3.05
N GLN A 3 0.13 11.93 3.84
CA GLN A 3 1.01 11.48 4.93
C GLN A 3 2.40 11.05 4.39
N ALA A 4 2.45 10.48 3.19
CA ALA A 4 3.70 10.12 2.52
C ALA A 4 4.58 11.36 2.21
N GLU A 5 4.00 12.45 1.71
CA GLU A 5 4.72 13.71 1.46
C GLU A 5 5.31 14.31 2.75
N ARG A 6 4.59 14.18 3.88
CA ARG A 6 5.08 14.62 5.18
C ARG A 6 6.26 13.79 5.67
N MET A 7 6.24 12.46 5.50
CA MET A 7 7.37 11.60 5.85
C MET A 7 8.61 11.96 5.04
N LEU A 8 8.46 12.08 3.72
CA LEU A 8 9.53 12.49 2.80
C LEU A 8 10.18 13.81 3.25
N THR A 9 9.37 14.81 3.57
CA THR A 9 9.88 16.13 3.97
C THR A 9 10.57 16.12 5.34
N THR A 10 10.07 15.30 6.28
CA THR A 10 10.58 15.23 7.65
C THR A 10 11.89 14.45 7.73
N GLU A 11 12.01 13.33 7.00
CA GLU A 11 13.22 12.49 7.04
C GLU A 11 14.39 13.09 6.27
N VAL A 12 14.13 13.81 5.18
CA VAL A 12 15.18 14.54 4.43
C VAL A 12 15.91 15.55 5.33
N SER A 13 15.23 16.14 6.32
CA SER A 13 15.85 17.03 7.32
C SER A 13 16.65 16.30 8.41
N LYS A 14 16.41 15.01 8.65
CA LYS A 14 17.04 14.25 9.74
C LYS A 14 18.28 13.43 9.32
N LYS A 15 18.60 13.35 8.01
CA LYS A 15 19.65 12.48 7.44
C LYS A 15 19.42 10.98 7.67
N ASP A 16 18.22 10.59 8.07
CA ASP A 16 17.85 9.19 8.22
C ASP A 16 17.61 8.55 6.84
N SER A 17 17.86 7.25 6.73
CA SER A 17 17.65 6.49 5.49
C SER A 17 16.19 6.07 5.38
N MET A 18 15.56 6.42 4.27
CA MET A 18 14.18 6.06 3.97
C MET A 18 14.15 4.93 2.92
N VAL A 19 13.17 4.03 3.04
CA VAL A 19 12.91 2.96 2.07
C VAL A 19 11.51 3.16 1.48
N VAL A 20 11.41 3.05 0.15
CA VAL A 20 10.13 2.96 -0.56
C VAL A 20 10.04 1.59 -1.20
N ALA A 21 8.93 0.90 -0.98
CA ALA A 21 8.63 -0.39 -1.60
C ALA A 21 7.34 -0.29 -2.41
N ILE A 22 7.34 -0.88 -3.60
CA ILE A 22 6.15 -1.09 -4.41
C ILE A 22 5.86 -2.59 -4.38
N LEU A 23 4.62 -2.95 -4.04
CA LEU A 23 4.16 -4.33 -3.94
C LEU A 23 3.17 -4.58 -5.07
N ASP A 24 3.42 -5.63 -5.84
CA ASP A 24 2.50 -6.12 -6.86
C ASP A 24 1.79 -7.38 -6.38
N VAL A 25 0.50 -7.52 -6.68
CA VAL A 25 -0.30 -8.69 -6.28
C VAL A 25 -0.40 -9.64 -7.46
N ASP A 26 0.36 -10.73 -7.37
CA ASP A 26 0.40 -11.75 -8.41
C ASP A 26 -1.01 -12.27 -8.75
N ASN A 27 -1.30 -12.34 -10.06
CA ASN A 27 -2.55 -12.86 -10.61
C ASN A 27 -3.83 -12.16 -10.11
N PHE A 28 -3.75 -10.92 -9.63
CA PHE A 28 -4.93 -10.19 -9.15
C PHE A 28 -6.05 -10.09 -10.20
N LYS A 29 -5.68 -9.88 -11.47
CA LYS A 29 -6.63 -9.86 -12.59
C LYS A 29 -7.42 -11.16 -12.75
N VAL A 30 -6.83 -12.32 -12.43
CA VAL A 30 -7.54 -13.61 -12.50
C VAL A 30 -8.66 -13.66 -11.46
N ILE A 31 -8.45 -13.05 -10.28
CA ILE A 31 -9.49 -12.98 -9.24
C ILE A 31 -10.65 -12.13 -9.72
N ASP A 32 -10.36 -10.94 -10.26
CA ASP A 32 -11.38 -10.05 -10.82
C ASP A 32 -12.16 -10.73 -11.96
N ASP A 33 -11.44 -11.28 -12.94
CA ASP A 33 -12.06 -11.95 -14.09
C ASP A 33 -12.89 -13.20 -13.70
N THR A 34 -12.56 -13.88 -12.58
CA THR A 34 -13.24 -15.11 -12.13
C THR A 34 -14.43 -14.85 -11.21
N TYR A 35 -14.33 -13.86 -10.34
CA TYR A 35 -15.28 -13.67 -9.25
C TYR A 35 -16.01 -12.31 -9.28
N GLY A 36 -15.57 -11.40 -10.15
CA GLY A 36 -16.13 -10.05 -10.29
C GLY A 36 -15.69 -9.08 -9.20
N HIS A 37 -15.93 -7.80 -9.46
CA HIS A 37 -15.44 -6.67 -8.66
C HIS A 37 -15.80 -6.73 -7.17
N ASP A 38 -16.98 -7.24 -6.79
CA ASP A 38 -17.35 -7.30 -5.36
C ASP A 38 -16.40 -8.18 -4.52
N LEU A 39 -15.70 -9.13 -5.14
CA LEU A 39 -14.69 -9.93 -4.46
C LEU A 39 -13.31 -9.28 -4.50
N ASP A 40 -12.96 -8.56 -5.58
CA ASP A 40 -11.67 -7.90 -5.71
C ASP A 40 -11.44 -6.86 -4.60
N ASP A 41 -12.49 -6.10 -4.26
CA ASP A 41 -12.47 -5.09 -3.21
C ASP A 41 -12.23 -5.71 -1.84
N LYS A 42 -12.83 -6.87 -1.58
CA LYS A 42 -12.64 -7.61 -0.31
C LYS A 42 -11.21 -8.15 -0.19
N VAL A 43 -10.63 -8.61 -1.29
CA VAL A 43 -9.23 -9.06 -1.32
C VAL A 43 -8.29 -7.88 -1.04
N LEU A 44 -8.51 -6.73 -1.69
CA LEU A 44 -7.71 -5.52 -1.45
C LEU A 44 -7.85 -5.00 -0.02
N GLN A 45 -9.06 -4.98 0.53
CA GLN A 45 -9.29 -4.58 1.93
C GLN A 45 -8.56 -5.49 2.90
N ASN A 46 -8.63 -6.81 2.70
CA ASN A 46 -7.93 -7.76 3.56
C ASN A 46 -6.41 -7.65 3.43
N LEU A 47 -5.90 -7.45 2.21
CA LEU A 47 -4.48 -7.23 1.98
C LEU A 47 -3.99 -5.94 2.66
N ALA A 48 -4.75 -4.85 2.53
CA ALA A 48 -4.44 -3.59 3.20
C ALA A 48 -4.41 -3.75 4.73
N TYR A 49 -5.35 -4.52 5.29
CA TYR A 49 -5.37 -4.85 6.72
C TYR A 49 -4.13 -5.64 7.13
N ILE A 50 -3.77 -6.70 6.40
CA ILE A 50 -2.59 -7.53 6.70
C ILE A 50 -1.31 -6.68 6.66
N ILE A 51 -1.12 -5.89 5.60
CA ILE A 51 0.07 -5.05 5.45
C ILE A 51 0.12 -4.00 6.56
N SER A 52 -0.98 -3.32 6.85
CA SER A 52 -1.02 -2.28 7.90
C SER A 52 -0.67 -2.83 9.29
N ASN A 53 -1.04 -4.08 9.61
CA ASN A 53 -0.67 -4.72 10.87
C ASN A 53 0.77 -5.25 10.90
N ALA A 54 1.40 -5.44 9.75
CA ALA A 54 2.79 -5.87 9.65
C ALA A 54 3.78 -4.69 9.69
N LEU A 55 3.28 -3.47 9.45
CA LEU A 55 4.06 -2.23 9.45
C LEU A 55 4.09 -1.57 10.84
N ARG A 56 5.06 -0.68 11.06
CA ARG A 56 5.12 0.15 12.26
C ARG A 56 4.07 1.26 12.17
N GLU A 57 3.65 1.79 13.32
CA GLU A 57 2.72 2.95 13.38
C GLU A 57 3.22 4.19 12.61
N THR A 58 4.54 4.30 12.43
CA THR A 58 5.18 5.41 11.71
C THR A 58 5.26 5.21 10.20
N ASP A 59 5.08 3.98 9.72
CA ASP A 59 5.18 3.66 8.30
C ASP A 59 3.87 4.04 7.60
N VAL A 60 3.96 4.40 6.32
CA VAL A 60 2.79 4.73 5.51
C VAL A 60 2.64 3.72 4.39
N VAL A 61 1.43 3.17 4.27
CA VAL A 61 1.00 2.33 3.17
C VAL A 61 -0.14 2.99 2.42
N GLY A 62 -0.15 2.84 1.10
CA GLY A 62 -1.22 3.32 0.24
C GLY A 62 -1.36 2.43 -0.99
N LEU A 63 -2.54 2.43 -1.59
CA LEU A 63 -2.74 1.79 -2.86
C LEU A 63 -2.13 2.66 -3.97
N TYR A 64 -1.26 2.06 -4.76
CA TYR A 64 -0.61 2.70 -5.89
C TYR A 64 -1.03 2.00 -7.17
N GLY A 65 -1.59 2.77 -8.11
CA GLY A 65 -2.20 2.22 -9.31
C GLY A 65 -3.66 1.83 -9.08
N ARG A 66 -4.52 2.41 -9.91
CA ARG A 66 -5.88 1.98 -10.23
C ARG A 66 -6.07 2.51 -11.66
N ASP A 67 -5.88 1.65 -12.65
CA ASP A 67 -6.38 1.94 -14.00
C ASP A 67 -7.84 1.49 -14.07
#